data_AF-A0A8J2JEK4-F1
#
_entry.id   AF-A0A8J2JEK4-F1
#
_cell.length_a   1.000
_cell.length_b   1.000
_cell.length_c   1.000
_cell.angle_alpha   90.00
_cell.angle_beta   90.00
_cell.angle_gamma   90.00
#
_symmetry.space_group_name_H-M   'P 1'
#
loop_
_entity.id
_entity.type
_entity.pdbx_description
1 polymer ?
#
loop_
_entity_poly.entity_id
_entity_poly.type
_entity_poly.pdbx_seq_one_letter_code
_entity_poly.pdbx_strand_id
1 'polypeptide(L)'
;YELYLFEKRRQNISEIAWHFETMYRKFPEGMDSEITAMADAVRNSHMTRAKETEEQIFLNKIFDALSKNFQMEVLLSRTEKTVVHYEKCQIMLLLVKLFPDTVNQHGAELLFTVLGYDSDVFSIFRKLLVTELIPAVLQIRKEWNANKTPQIYQILNQCIEYYVLVPDDAGTTDSDRWTKLFKIVDHIGKLLHWKISPFFNEYSGPSSVEGLFQKLSSALNDRKDCAPNELAYIAVVFFLQCIASYNRIRHGPTSAVQEGKSDKKPGMILVEVFTPNPVRAVADLNLPVLLTGSHSSSAKKRRNFLLFCIL
;
A
#
# COMPACT_ATOMS: atom_id res chain seq x y z
N TYR A 1 -41.98 6.18 -7.80
CA TYR A 1 -41.57 6.89 -6.58
C TYR A 1 -42.60 6.75 -5.46
N GLU A 2 -43.87 7.10 -5.67
CA GLU A 2 -44.88 7.02 -4.60
C GLU A 2 -45.09 5.61 -4.02
N LEU A 3 -45.09 4.57 -4.86
CA LEU A 3 -45.16 3.16 -4.41
C LEU A 3 -43.97 2.75 -3.53
N TYR A 4 -42.76 3.22 -3.85
CA TYR A 4 -41.56 3.02 -3.03
C TYR A 4 -41.72 3.66 -1.65
N LEU A 5 -42.18 4.91 -1.60
CA LEU A 5 -42.44 5.61 -0.33
C LEU A 5 -43.55 4.94 0.48
N PHE A 6 -44.58 4.42 -0.19
CA PHE A 6 -45.65 3.68 0.47
C PHE A 6 -45.14 2.39 1.12
N GLU A 7 -44.34 1.59 0.40
CA GLU A 7 -43.76 0.36 0.96
C GLU A 7 -42.70 0.67 2.04
N LYS A 8 -41.94 1.77 1.92
CA LYS A 8 -41.02 2.26 2.97
C LYS A 8 -41.75 2.56 4.28
N ARG A 9 -42.95 3.16 4.21
CA ARG A 9 -43.81 3.38 5.40
C ARG A 9 -44.34 2.06 6.01
N ARG A 10 -44.54 1.04 5.18
CA ARG A 10 -44.98 -0.30 5.62
C ARG A 10 -43.83 -1.20 6.09
N GLN A 11 -42.58 -0.75 5.94
CA GLN A 11 -41.36 -1.52 6.23
C GLN A 11 -41.30 -2.88 5.52
N ASN A 12 -41.88 -2.97 4.32
CA ASN A 12 -41.88 -4.21 3.54
C ASN A 12 -40.61 -4.34 2.70
N ILE A 13 -39.58 -4.94 3.30
CA ILE A 13 -38.20 -4.95 2.76
C ILE A 13 -38.13 -5.50 1.33
N SER A 14 -38.81 -6.61 1.03
CA SER A 14 -38.74 -7.26 -0.29
C SER A 14 -39.32 -6.39 -1.40
N GLU A 15 -40.49 -5.78 -1.14
CA GLU A 15 -41.11 -4.87 -2.11
C GLU A 15 -40.31 -3.57 -2.24
N ILE A 16 -39.76 -3.04 -1.15
CA ILE A 16 -38.88 -1.86 -1.21
C ILE A 16 -37.68 -2.14 -2.11
N ALA A 17 -37.01 -3.28 -1.93
CA ALA A 17 -35.87 -3.69 -2.76
C ALA A 17 -36.26 -3.77 -4.24
N TRP A 18 -37.36 -4.43 -4.57
CA TRP A 18 -37.85 -4.54 -5.95
C TRP A 18 -38.18 -3.17 -6.58
N HIS A 19 -38.87 -2.30 -5.84
CA HIS A 19 -39.20 -0.96 -6.29
C HIS A 19 -37.95 -0.08 -6.42
N PHE A 20 -36.97 -0.25 -5.54
CA PHE A 20 -35.67 0.43 -5.59
C PHE A 20 -34.90 0.04 -6.84
N GLU A 21 -34.76 -1.26 -7.13
CA GLU A 21 -34.11 -1.75 -8.36
C GLU A 21 -34.80 -1.20 -9.61
N THR A 22 -36.14 -1.26 -9.64
CA THR A 22 -36.94 -0.75 -10.76
C THR A 22 -36.77 0.75 -10.96
N MET A 23 -36.70 1.51 -9.87
CA MET A 23 -36.55 2.96 -9.94
C MET A 23 -35.14 3.37 -10.37
N TYR A 24 -34.11 2.72 -9.84
CA TYR A 24 -32.73 2.96 -10.24
C TYR A 24 -32.52 2.76 -11.74
N ARG A 25 -33.06 1.68 -12.31
CA ARG A 25 -32.96 1.41 -13.76
C ARG A 25 -33.68 2.44 -14.62
N LYS A 26 -34.79 3.00 -14.14
CA LYS A 26 -35.60 3.96 -14.89
C LYS A 26 -35.15 5.42 -14.70
N PHE A 27 -34.63 5.75 -13.52
CA PHE A 27 -34.33 7.12 -13.08
C PHE A 27 -33.06 7.17 -12.23
N PRO A 28 -31.87 6.89 -12.79
CA PRO A 28 -30.63 6.82 -12.03
C PRO A 28 -30.24 8.14 -11.35
N GLU A 29 -30.51 9.29 -11.99
CA GLU A 29 -30.14 10.62 -11.44
C GLU A 29 -30.95 11.03 -10.20
N GLY A 30 -32.19 10.53 -10.06
CA GLY A 30 -33.06 10.87 -8.93
C GLY A 30 -32.80 10.06 -7.66
N MET A 31 -31.92 9.05 -7.73
CA MET A 31 -31.72 8.06 -6.67
C MET A 31 -30.45 8.29 -5.84
N ASP A 32 -29.66 9.32 -6.16
CA ASP A 32 -28.33 9.52 -5.58
C ASP A 32 -28.32 9.69 -4.05
N SER A 33 -29.36 10.33 -3.50
CA SER A 33 -29.51 10.47 -2.05
C SER A 33 -29.75 9.12 -1.37
N GLU A 34 -30.64 8.29 -1.92
CA GLU A 34 -30.97 6.97 -1.38
C GLU A 34 -29.80 5.99 -1.58
N ILE A 35 -29.11 6.03 -2.72
CA ILE A 35 -27.88 5.26 -2.96
C ILE A 35 -26.81 5.64 -1.94
N THR A 36 -26.62 6.93 -1.70
CA THR A 36 -25.62 7.44 -0.74
C THR A 36 -25.97 6.99 0.67
N ALA A 37 -27.22 7.17 1.11
CA ALA A 37 -27.67 6.74 2.43
C ALA A 37 -27.50 5.22 2.63
N MET A 38 -27.87 4.42 1.64
CA MET A 38 -27.74 2.97 1.69
C MET A 38 -26.27 2.53 1.71
N ALA A 39 -25.44 3.06 0.81
CA ALA A 39 -24.01 2.73 0.78
C ALA A 39 -23.28 3.17 2.05
N ASP A 40 -23.63 4.32 2.62
CA ASP A 40 -23.06 4.80 3.88
C ASP A 40 -23.49 3.94 5.07
N ALA A 41 -24.73 3.44 5.09
CA ALA A 41 -25.21 2.48 6.10
C ALA A 41 -24.42 1.17 6.05
N VAL A 42 -24.22 0.60 4.86
CA VAL A 42 -23.44 -0.63 4.67
C VAL A 42 -21.97 -0.40 5.00
N ARG A 43 -21.40 0.74 4.60
CA ARG A 43 -20.02 1.10 4.98
C ARG A 43 -19.88 1.17 6.51
N ASN A 44 -20.80 1.85 7.19
CA ASN A 44 -20.71 2.04 8.63
C ASN A 44 -20.84 0.71 9.40
N SER A 45 -21.69 -0.20 8.93
CA SER A 45 -21.86 -1.52 9.56
C SER A 45 -20.63 -2.41 9.42
N HIS A 46 -19.92 -2.32 8.29
CA HIS A 46 -18.76 -3.16 8.00
C HIS A 46 -17.41 -2.55 8.43
N MET A 47 -17.31 -1.23 8.54
CA MET A 47 -16.03 -0.54 8.76
C MET A 47 -15.94 0.15 10.12
N THR A 48 -17.07 0.49 10.72
CA THR A 48 -17.08 1.24 11.98
C THR A 48 -17.54 0.31 13.09
N ARG A 49 -16.85 0.33 14.24
CA ARG A 49 -17.31 -0.38 15.46
C ARG A 49 -18.42 0.38 16.21
N ALA A 50 -18.97 1.43 15.60
CA ALA A 50 -20.02 2.23 16.20
C ALA A 50 -21.33 1.44 16.23
N LYS A 51 -22.15 1.70 17.24
CA LYS A 51 -23.50 1.14 17.30
C LYS A 51 -24.31 1.68 16.13
N GLU A 52 -24.87 0.79 15.32
CA GLU A 52 -25.74 1.16 14.21
C GLU A 52 -27.02 1.84 14.71
N THR A 53 -27.50 2.83 13.95
CA THR A 53 -28.83 3.42 14.18
C THR A 53 -29.92 2.49 13.61
N GLU A 54 -31.17 2.63 14.09
CA GLU A 54 -32.29 1.84 13.55
C GLU A 54 -32.48 2.05 12.04
N GLU A 55 -32.23 3.27 11.56
CA GLU A 55 -32.26 3.61 10.13
C GLU A 55 -31.16 2.88 9.35
N GLN A 56 -29.94 2.81 9.89
CA GLN A 56 -28.85 2.06 9.25
C GLN A 56 -29.16 0.56 9.18
N ILE A 57 -29.68 -0.02 10.26
CA ILE A 57 -30.11 -1.42 10.29
C ILE A 57 -31.20 -1.68 9.22
N PHE A 58 -32.15 -0.75 9.09
CA PHE A 58 -33.20 -0.85 8.09
C PHE A 58 -32.66 -0.77 6.66
N LEU A 59 -31.77 0.18 6.38
CA LEU A 59 -31.13 0.33 5.07
C LEU A 59 -30.26 -0.89 4.71
N ASN A 60 -29.54 -1.45 5.69
CA ASN A 60 -28.77 -2.68 5.51
C ASN A 60 -29.67 -3.87 5.14
N LYS A 61 -30.84 -4.01 5.77
CA LYS A 61 -31.82 -5.04 5.40
C LYS A 61 -32.35 -4.87 3.97
N ILE A 62 -32.58 -3.63 3.53
CA ILE A 62 -32.99 -3.36 2.14
C ILE A 62 -31.84 -3.76 1.20
N PHE A 63 -30.61 -3.36 1.51
CA PHE A 63 -29.45 -3.70 0.71
C PHE A 63 -29.27 -5.22 0.59
N ASP A 64 -29.40 -5.95 1.70
CA ASP A 64 -29.29 -7.42 1.73
C ASP A 64 -30.38 -8.12 0.92
N ALA A 65 -31.54 -7.50 0.74
CA ALA A 65 -32.63 -8.01 -0.09
C ALA A 65 -32.44 -7.75 -1.60
N LEU A 66 -31.51 -6.87 -1.99
CA LEU A 66 -31.16 -6.65 -3.40
C LEU A 66 -30.38 -7.85 -3.96
N SER A 67 -30.46 -8.03 -5.27
CA SER A 67 -29.62 -9.03 -5.96
C SER A 67 -28.12 -8.68 -5.83
N LYS A 68 -27.23 -9.69 -5.77
CA LYS A 68 -25.79 -9.47 -5.58
C LYS A 68 -25.16 -8.57 -6.65
N ASN A 69 -25.58 -8.72 -7.91
CA ASN A 69 -25.13 -7.86 -9.00
C ASN A 69 -25.54 -6.41 -8.76
N PHE A 70 -26.77 -6.20 -8.29
CA PHE A 70 -27.30 -4.87 -8.06
C PHE A 70 -26.71 -4.21 -6.80
N GLN A 71 -26.46 -4.97 -5.73
CA GLN A 71 -25.69 -4.50 -4.57
C GLN A 71 -24.33 -3.93 -4.98
N MET A 72 -23.64 -4.62 -5.90
CA MET A 72 -22.36 -4.19 -6.44
C MET A 72 -22.50 -2.92 -7.31
N GLU A 73 -23.50 -2.87 -8.19
CA GLU A 73 -23.79 -1.68 -9.02
C GLU A 73 -24.03 -0.43 -8.16
N VAL A 74 -24.80 -0.55 -7.08
CA VAL A 74 -25.07 0.55 -6.12
C VAL A 74 -23.76 1.07 -5.52
N LEU A 75 -22.88 0.17 -5.06
CA LEU A 75 -21.59 0.57 -4.47
C LEU A 75 -20.59 1.13 -5.51
N LEU A 76 -20.56 0.58 -6.74
CA LEU A 76 -19.73 1.09 -7.82
C LEU A 76 -20.19 2.49 -8.24
N SER A 77 -21.49 2.67 -8.47
CA SER A 77 -22.11 3.96 -8.78
C SER A 77 -21.81 5.00 -7.68
N ARG A 78 -21.86 4.60 -6.41
CA ARG A 78 -21.47 5.47 -5.29
C ARG A 78 -19.97 5.82 -5.38
N THR A 79 -19.11 4.84 -5.62
CA THR A 79 -17.64 5.01 -5.71
C THR A 79 -17.24 6.01 -6.80
N GLU A 80 -17.91 5.98 -7.95
CA GLU A 80 -17.66 6.89 -9.07
C GLU A 80 -18.00 8.34 -8.74
N LYS A 81 -19.11 8.55 -8.02
CA LYS A 81 -19.60 9.89 -7.63
C LYS A 81 -18.91 10.46 -6.40
N THR A 82 -18.17 9.65 -5.64
CA THR A 82 -17.45 10.09 -4.45
C THR A 82 -16.18 10.87 -4.82
N VAL A 83 -16.13 12.14 -4.39
CA VAL A 83 -14.98 13.03 -4.60
C VAL A 83 -13.90 12.83 -3.53
N VAL A 84 -14.29 12.50 -2.30
CA VAL A 84 -13.37 12.36 -1.17
C VAL A 84 -12.59 11.05 -1.29
N HIS A 85 -11.28 11.13 -1.49
CA HIS A 85 -10.40 9.97 -1.71
C HIS A 85 -10.47 8.93 -0.58
N TYR A 86 -10.54 9.39 0.67
CA TYR A 86 -10.69 8.51 1.83
C TYR A 86 -11.96 7.67 1.78
N GLU A 87 -13.11 8.32 1.54
CA GLU A 87 -14.40 7.63 1.41
C GLU A 87 -14.41 6.69 0.22
N LYS A 88 -13.82 7.10 -0.90
CA LYS A 88 -13.67 6.27 -2.09
C LYS A 88 -12.86 5.01 -1.80
N CYS A 89 -11.76 5.13 -1.06
CA CYS A 89 -10.94 4.00 -0.61
C CYS A 89 -11.72 3.04 0.31
N GLN A 90 -12.55 3.58 1.21
CA GLN A 90 -13.42 2.78 2.08
C GLN A 90 -14.45 1.99 1.26
N ILE A 91 -15.14 2.63 0.31
CA ILE A 91 -16.15 1.92 -0.50
C ILE A 91 -15.47 0.85 -1.37
N MET A 92 -14.28 1.11 -1.91
CA MET A 92 -13.51 0.10 -2.64
C MET A 92 -13.11 -1.09 -1.76
N LEU A 93 -12.65 -0.83 -0.54
CA LEU A 93 -12.34 -1.90 0.40
C LEU A 93 -13.61 -2.71 0.78
N LEU A 94 -14.77 -2.05 0.88
CA LEU A 94 -16.05 -2.72 1.08
C LEU A 94 -16.38 -3.65 -0.09
N LEU A 95 -16.23 -3.17 -1.32
CA LEU A 95 -16.42 -3.97 -2.55
C LEU A 95 -15.51 -5.21 -2.54
N VAL A 96 -14.22 -5.04 -2.21
CA VAL A 96 -13.23 -6.11 -2.12
C VAL A 96 -13.64 -7.20 -1.12
N LYS A 97 -14.20 -6.81 0.03
CA LYS A 97 -14.63 -7.73 1.08
C LYS A 97 -15.95 -8.45 0.74
N LEU A 98 -16.90 -7.75 0.13
CA LEU A 98 -18.23 -8.29 -0.15
C LEU A 98 -18.32 -9.08 -1.47
N PHE A 99 -17.50 -8.72 -2.46
CA PHE A 99 -17.56 -9.26 -3.83
C PHE A 99 -16.18 -9.68 -4.35
N PRO A 100 -15.47 -10.58 -3.67
CA PRO A 100 -14.09 -10.94 -4.03
C PRO A 100 -13.96 -11.49 -5.46
N ASP A 101 -14.93 -12.28 -5.93
CA ASP A 101 -14.90 -12.88 -7.26
C ASP A 101 -14.99 -11.84 -8.39
N THR A 102 -15.88 -10.86 -8.26
CA THR A 102 -16.02 -9.79 -9.25
C THR A 102 -14.88 -8.79 -9.17
N VAL A 103 -14.39 -8.55 -7.95
CA VAL A 103 -13.20 -7.73 -7.74
C VAL A 103 -12.00 -8.40 -8.37
N ASN A 104 -11.86 -9.73 -8.41
CA ASN A 104 -10.79 -10.39 -9.16
C ASN A 104 -10.74 -9.98 -10.65
N GLN A 105 -11.90 -9.66 -11.25
CA GLN A 105 -11.97 -9.18 -12.64
C GLN A 105 -11.64 -7.68 -12.75
N HIS A 106 -12.27 -6.81 -11.94
CA HIS A 106 -12.20 -5.34 -12.12
C HIS A 106 -11.41 -4.56 -11.05
N GLY A 107 -11.06 -5.19 -9.93
CA GLY A 107 -10.42 -4.56 -8.77
C GLY A 107 -9.10 -3.84 -9.00
N ALA A 108 -8.31 -4.23 -10.00
CA ALA A 108 -7.06 -3.54 -10.36
C ALA A 108 -7.35 -2.15 -10.94
N GLU A 109 -8.38 -2.02 -11.78
CA GLU A 109 -8.78 -0.74 -12.38
C GLU A 109 -9.30 0.23 -11.31
N LEU A 110 -10.09 -0.30 -10.38
CA LEU A 110 -10.54 0.44 -9.21
C LEU A 110 -9.35 0.89 -8.34
N LEU A 111 -8.41 -0.02 -8.06
CA LEU A 111 -7.20 0.31 -7.32
C LEU A 111 -6.38 1.40 -8.02
N PHE A 112 -6.18 1.32 -9.34
CA PHE A 112 -5.46 2.35 -10.11
C PHE A 112 -6.12 3.71 -10.07
N THR A 113 -7.45 3.74 -10.05
CA THR A 113 -8.20 4.99 -9.91
C THR A 113 -7.86 5.69 -8.58
N VAL A 114 -7.66 4.91 -7.52
CA VAL A 114 -7.28 5.44 -6.20
C VAL A 114 -5.79 5.72 -6.06
N LEU A 115 -4.94 4.96 -6.74
CA LEU A 115 -3.49 5.17 -6.74
C LEU A 115 -3.07 6.46 -7.44
N GLY A 116 -3.84 6.92 -8.42
CA GLY A 116 -3.59 8.17 -9.15
C GLY A 116 -3.78 9.43 -8.32
N TYR A 117 -4.31 9.33 -7.09
CA TYR A 117 -4.43 10.46 -6.19
C TYR A 117 -3.10 10.75 -5.51
N ASP A 118 -2.61 11.98 -5.70
CA ASP A 118 -1.49 12.48 -4.92
C ASP A 118 -1.97 12.82 -3.50
N SER A 119 -1.37 12.20 -2.51
CA SER A 119 -1.77 12.35 -1.11
C SER A 119 -0.55 12.22 -0.22
N ASP A 120 -0.52 13.05 0.82
CA ASP A 120 0.53 13.01 1.84
C ASP A 120 0.69 11.59 2.41
N VAL A 121 1.94 11.18 2.60
CA VAL A 121 2.33 9.86 3.12
C VAL A 121 1.75 9.64 4.51
N PHE A 122 1.61 10.71 5.29
CA PHE A 122 1.05 10.68 6.65
C PHE A 122 -0.48 10.78 6.69
N SER A 123 -1.15 10.84 5.53
CA SER A 123 -2.61 10.93 5.50
C SER A 123 -3.30 9.64 5.93
N ILE A 124 -4.47 9.77 6.54
CA ILE A 124 -5.32 8.63 6.94
C ILE A 124 -5.74 7.80 5.71
N PHE A 125 -5.88 8.47 4.57
CA PHE A 125 -6.07 7.81 3.27
C PHE A 125 -4.89 6.92 2.88
N ARG A 126 -3.65 7.43 2.94
CA ARG A 126 -2.46 6.62 2.63
C ARG A 126 -2.36 5.40 3.54
N LYS A 127 -2.63 5.59 4.84
CA LYS A 127 -2.70 4.50 5.81
C LYS A 127 -3.69 3.43 5.37
N LEU A 128 -4.96 3.78 5.16
CA LEU A 128 -6.01 2.83 4.74
C LEU A 128 -5.65 2.12 3.42
N LEU A 129 -5.13 2.88 2.45
CA LEU A 129 -4.74 2.37 1.15
C LEU A 129 -3.65 1.30 1.26
N VAL A 130 -2.57 1.60 2.00
CA VAL A 130 -1.39 0.72 2.11
C VAL A 130 -1.61 -0.45 3.06
N THR A 131 -2.31 -0.23 4.18
CA THR A 131 -2.44 -1.27 5.22
C THR A 131 -3.64 -2.18 5.02
N GLU A 132 -4.68 -1.75 4.31
CA GLU A 132 -5.91 -2.55 4.14
C GLU A 132 -6.24 -2.82 2.68
N LEU A 133 -6.36 -1.78 1.84
CA LEU A 133 -6.87 -1.95 0.48
C LEU A 133 -5.89 -2.70 -0.43
N ILE A 134 -4.62 -2.26 -0.52
CA ILE A 134 -3.61 -2.91 -1.35
C ILE A 134 -3.44 -4.39 -0.96
N PRO A 135 -3.23 -4.74 0.33
CA PRO A 135 -3.13 -6.14 0.73
C PRO A 135 -4.36 -6.97 0.37
N ALA A 136 -5.57 -6.43 0.56
CA ALA A 136 -6.81 -7.14 0.24
C ALA A 136 -6.94 -7.41 -1.28
N VAL A 137 -6.59 -6.44 -2.13
CA VAL A 137 -6.61 -6.62 -3.59
C VAL A 137 -5.54 -7.62 -4.04
N LEU A 138 -4.32 -7.54 -3.49
CA LEU A 138 -3.22 -8.45 -3.82
C LEU A 138 -3.53 -9.90 -3.42
N GLN A 139 -4.28 -10.12 -2.34
CA GLN A 139 -4.64 -11.47 -1.88
C GLN A 139 -5.65 -12.16 -2.81
N ILE A 140 -6.59 -11.40 -3.37
CA ILE A 140 -7.64 -11.93 -4.24
C ILE A 140 -7.12 -12.16 -5.67
N ARG A 141 -6.21 -11.31 -6.12
CA ARG A 141 -5.65 -11.36 -7.47
C ARG A 141 -4.71 -12.54 -7.65
N LYS A 142 -5.02 -13.40 -8.61
CA LYS A 142 -4.15 -14.49 -9.05
C LYS A 142 -3.23 -14.10 -10.21
N GLU A 143 -3.70 -13.21 -11.08
CA GLU A 143 -3.02 -12.83 -12.32
C GLU A 143 -3.11 -11.33 -12.55
N TRP A 144 -2.09 -10.76 -13.20
CA TRP A 144 -2.03 -9.35 -13.53
C TRP A 144 -1.76 -9.14 -15.02
N ASN A 145 -2.41 -8.14 -15.61
CA ASN A 145 -2.19 -7.81 -17.01
C ASN A 145 -0.83 -7.09 -17.17
N ALA A 146 0.07 -7.66 -17.98
CA ALA A 146 1.40 -7.12 -18.26
C ALA A 146 1.41 -5.64 -18.70
N ASN A 147 0.33 -5.17 -19.33
CA ASN A 147 0.18 -3.77 -19.76
C ASN A 147 0.03 -2.77 -18.59
N LYS A 148 -0.15 -3.27 -17.37
CA LYS A 148 -0.31 -2.47 -16.15
C LYS A 148 0.90 -2.55 -15.21
N THR A 149 2.05 -2.96 -15.76
CA THR A 149 3.32 -3.07 -15.03
C THR A 149 3.76 -1.76 -14.36
N PRO A 150 3.68 -0.57 -15.00
CA PRO A 150 4.05 0.69 -14.34
C PRO A 150 3.25 0.96 -13.06
N GLN A 151 1.96 0.64 -13.06
CA GLN A 151 1.09 0.84 -11.91
C GLN A 151 1.41 -0.12 -10.76
N ILE A 152 1.89 -1.34 -11.05
CA ILE A 152 2.39 -2.26 -10.00
C ILE A 152 3.59 -1.64 -9.29
N TYR A 153 4.52 -1.08 -10.05
CA TYR A 153 5.67 -0.40 -9.46
C TYR A 153 5.26 0.84 -8.65
N GLN A 154 4.23 1.57 -9.08
CA GLN A 154 3.65 2.66 -8.29
C GLN A 154 3.07 2.17 -6.95
N ILE A 155 2.35 1.05 -6.95
CA ILE A 155 1.86 0.40 -5.71
C ILE A 155 3.05 0.10 -4.79
N LEU A 156 4.06 -0.56 -5.33
CA LEU A 156 5.24 -0.95 -4.58
C LEU A 156 5.94 0.26 -3.97
N ASN A 157 6.14 1.33 -4.75
CA ASN A 157 6.74 2.57 -4.28
C ASN A 157 5.94 3.21 -3.13
N GLN A 158 4.62 3.31 -3.26
CA GLN A 158 3.78 3.87 -2.20
C GLN A 158 3.81 3.04 -0.92
N CYS A 159 3.87 1.71 -1.04
CA CYS A 159 4.05 0.83 0.12
C CYS A 159 5.42 1.03 0.78
N ILE A 160 6.50 1.07 0.00
CA ILE A 160 7.86 1.29 0.52
C ILE A 160 7.93 2.64 1.23
N GLU A 161 7.46 3.71 0.58
CA GLU A 161 7.45 5.05 1.13
C GLU A 161 6.69 5.11 2.47
N TYR A 162 5.48 4.56 2.52
CA TYR A 162 4.67 4.53 3.73
C TYR A 162 5.33 3.73 4.87
N TYR A 163 5.73 2.48 4.63
CA TYR A 163 6.28 1.62 5.70
C TYR A 163 7.67 2.07 6.20
N VAL A 164 8.41 2.80 5.37
CA VAL A 164 9.74 3.34 5.74
C VAL A 164 9.62 4.66 6.49
N LEU A 165 8.75 5.57 6.04
CA LEU A 165 8.66 6.94 6.58
C LEU A 165 7.67 7.10 7.74
N VAL A 166 6.56 6.36 7.73
CA VAL A 166 5.53 6.50 8.76
C VAL A 166 5.92 5.67 9.99
N PRO A 167 6.09 6.31 11.16
CA PRO A 167 6.36 5.59 12.40
C PRO A 167 5.15 4.74 12.79
N ASP A 168 5.40 3.60 13.44
CA ASP A 168 4.35 2.77 14.00
C ASP A 168 3.52 3.56 15.02
N ASP A 169 2.20 3.38 15.00
CA ASP A 169 1.36 3.79 16.14
C ASP A 169 1.90 3.07 17.39
N ALA A 170 1.81 3.69 18.57
CA ALA A 170 2.51 3.33 19.81
C ALA A 170 2.28 1.91 20.42
N GLY A 171 1.90 0.90 19.63
CA GLY A 171 1.72 -0.49 20.03
C GLY A 171 2.17 -1.54 19.00
N THR A 172 2.59 -1.18 17.79
CA THR A 172 3.14 -2.15 16.82
C THR A 172 4.66 -2.24 16.94
N THR A 173 5.18 -3.46 17.04
CA THR A 173 6.63 -3.67 17.03
C THR A 173 7.17 -3.40 15.63
N ASP A 174 8.32 -2.73 15.53
CA ASP A 174 9.05 -2.49 14.26
C ASP A 174 9.20 -3.75 13.37
N SER A 175 9.19 -4.93 13.98
CA SER A 175 9.27 -6.21 13.25
C SER A 175 8.04 -6.46 12.36
N ASP A 176 6.87 -5.97 12.77
CA ASP A 176 5.61 -6.19 12.06
C ASP A 176 5.55 -5.38 10.76
N ARG A 177 6.02 -4.12 10.75
CA ARG A 177 6.02 -3.28 9.53
C ARG A 177 6.88 -3.82 8.40
N TRP A 178 8.11 -4.27 8.71
CA TRP A 178 8.98 -4.86 7.69
C TRP A 178 8.42 -6.19 7.19
N THR A 179 7.83 -6.99 8.07
CA THR A 179 7.15 -8.23 7.69
C THR A 179 5.99 -7.96 6.74
N LYS A 180 5.18 -6.91 6.98
CA LYS A 180 4.10 -6.50 6.08
C LYS A 180 4.64 -6.03 4.72
N LEU A 181 5.66 -5.17 4.71
CA LEU A 181 6.30 -4.70 3.48
C LEU A 181 6.87 -5.85 2.66
N PHE A 182 7.56 -6.80 3.30
CA PHE A 182 8.13 -7.97 2.65
C PHE A 182 7.07 -8.87 2.02
N LYS A 183 5.96 -9.11 2.71
CA LYS A 183 4.83 -9.85 2.14
C LYS A 183 4.28 -9.17 0.89
N ILE A 184 4.21 -7.84 0.87
CA ILE A 184 3.77 -7.07 -0.30
C ILE A 184 4.78 -7.19 -1.44
N VAL A 185 6.07 -7.00 -1.15
CA VAL A 185 7.17 -7.16 -2.15
C VAL A 185 7.14 -8.55 -2.76
N ASP A 186 7.00 -9.60 -1.94
CA ASP A 186 6.95 -10.98 -2.43
C ASP A 186 5.70 -11.25 -3.28
N HIS A 187 4.52 -10.74 -2.89
CA HIS A 187 3.30 -10.88 -3.71
C HIS A 187 3.44 -10.14 -5.05
N ILE A 188 3.94 -8.90 -5.03
CA ILE A 188 4.19 -8.13 -6.25
C ILE A 188 5.23 -8.82 -7.12
N GLY A 189 6.29 -9.37 -6.53
CA GLY A 189 7.29 -10.16 -7.24
C GLY A 189 6.68 -11.37 -7.94
N LYS A 190 5.76 -12.10 -7.28
CA LYS A 190 5.03 -13.21 -7.92
C LYS A 190 4.18 -12.73 -9.10
N LEU A 191 3.47 -11.60 -8.95
CA LEU A 191 2.66 -11.01 -10.01
C LEU A 191 3.50 -10.52 -11.20
N LEU A 192 4.74 -10.10 -10.96
CA LEU A 192 5.70 -9.69 -11.97
C LEU A 192 6.60 -10.84 -12.47
N HIS A 193 6.37 -12.06 -11.99
CA HIS A 193 7.18 -13.25 -12.30
C HIS A 193 8.69 -13.08 -12.00
N TRP A 194 9.01 -12.38 -10.91
CA TRP A 194 10.38 -12.24 -10.38
C TRP A 194 10.94 -13.59 -9.97
N LYS A 195 12.14 -13.92 -10.47
CA LYS A 195 12.79 -15.21 -10.22
C LYS A 195 13.31 -15.37 -8.79
N ILE A 196 13.65 -14.25 -8.15
CA ILE A 196 14.16 -14.15 -6.80
C ILE A 196 13.01 -14.20 -5.77
N SER A 197 11.73 -14.15 -6.20
CA SER A 197 10.60 -14.40 -5.31
C SER A 197 10.53 -15.90 -4.92
N PRO A 198 10.41 -16.26 -3.62
CA PRO A 198 10.11 -15.44 -2.45
C PRO A 198 11.35 -15.14 -1.60
N PHE A 199 12.00 -14.03 -1.88
CA PHE A 199 13.26 -13.65 -1.24
C PHE A 199 13.10 -13.43 0.27
N PHE A 200 11.99 -12.81 0.67
CA PHE A 200 11.82 -12.32 2.04
C PHE A 200 11.00 -13.25 2.95
N ASN A 201 10.36 -14.30 2.40
CA ASN A 201 9.57 -15.25 3.20
C ASN A 201 10.39 -16.03 4.26
N GLU A 202 11.70 -16.16 4.08
CA GLU A 202 12.59 -16.83 5.06
C GLU A 202 13.11 -15.87 6.15
N TYR A 203 12.77 -14.58 6.08
CA TYR A 203 13.26 -13.59 7.05
C TYR A 203 12.57 -13.76 8.41
N SER A 204 13.34 -14.19 9.42
CA SER A 204 12.88 -14.33 10.82
C SER A 204 13.69 -13.51 11.82
N GLY A 205 14.45 -12.50 11.38
CA GLY A 205 15.13 -11.55 12.27
C GLY A 205 16.56 -11.16 11.85
N PRO A 206 17.32 -10.45 12.71
CA PRO A 206 18.62 -9.86 12.38
C PRO A 206 19.70 -10.88 11.96
N SER A 207 19.59 -12.14 12.40
CA SER A 207 20.47 -13.25 11.99
C SER A 207 20.28 -13.67 10.53
N SER A 208 19.17 -13.27 9.89
CA SER A 208 18.85 -13.61 8.49
C SER A 208 19.33 -12.57 7.47
N VAL A 209 19.92 -11.46 7.92
CA VAL A 209 20.50 -10.42 7.04
C VAL A 209 21.64 -10.96 6.20
N GLU A 210 22.52 -11.78 6.78
CA GLU A 210 23.63 -12.42 6.05
C GLU A 210 23.10 -13.41 5.00
N GLY A 211 22.08 -14.22 5.35
CA GLY A 211 21.45 -15.14 4.42
C GLY A 211 20.79 -14.44 3.22
N LEU A 212 20.11 -13.32 3.47
CA LEU A 212 19.57 -12.47 2.40
C LEU A 212 20.69 -11.87 1.55
N PHE A 213 21.75 -11.35 2.17
CA PHE A 213 22.88 -10.76 1.44
C PHE A 213 23.59 -11.78 0.54
N GLN A 214 23.78 -13.01 1.01
CA GLN A 214 24.35 -14.10 0.20
C GLN A 214 23.46 -14.45 -0.99
N LYS A 215 22.13 -14.53 -0.80
CA LYS A 215 21.18 -14.76 -1.91
C LYS A 215 21.15 -13.60 -2.91
N LEU A 216 21.23 -12.35 -2.44
CA LEU A 216 21.34 -11.18 -3.31
C LEU A 216 22.63 -11.25 -4.13
N SER A 217 23.74 -11.59 -3.47
CA SER A 217 25.06 -11.68 -4.10
C SER A 217 25.12 -12.79 -5.14
N SER A 218 24.51 -13.95 -4.88
CA SER A 218 24.39 -15.02 -5.89
C SER A 218 23.55 -14.58 -7.08
N ALA A 219 22.40 -13.93 -6.84
CA ALA A 219 21.55 -13.42 -7.93
C ALA A 219 22.24 -12.31 -8.76
N LEU A 220 23.06 -11.48 -8.11
CA LEU A 220 23.87 -10.45 -8.78
C LEU A 220 25.02 -11.03 -9.61
N ASN A 221 25.47 -12.25 -9.33
CA ASN A 221 26.45 -12.96 -10.15
C ASN A 221 25.78 -13.62 -11.37
N ASP A 222 24.54 -14.10 -11.22
CA ASP A 222 23.71 -14.69 -12.28
C ASP A 222 22.81 -13.64 -13.00
N ARG A 223 23.34 -12.44 -13.27
CA ARG A 223 22.57 -11.30 -13.87
C ARG A 223 21.81 -11.62 -15.15
N LYS A 224 22.20 -12.68 -15.86
CA LYS A 224 21.54 -13.10 -17.11
C LYS A 224 20.10 -13.52 -16.90
N ASP A 225 19.74 -13.89 -15.67
CA ASP A 225 18.43 -14.45 -15.37
C ASP A 225 17.47 -13.49 -14.66
N CYS A 226 17.93 -12.43 -14.02
CA CYS A 226 17.08 -11.56 -13.21
C CYS A 226 16.80 -10.22 -13.90
N ALA A 227 15.58 -9.69 -13.75
CA ALA A 227 15.27 -8.37 -14.28
C ALA A 227 16.04 -7.28 -13.50
N PRO A 228 16.55 -6.22 -14.15
CA PRO A 228 17.29 -5.17 -13.45
C PRO A 228 16.43 -4.47 -12.38
N ASN A 229 15.14 -4.29 -12.66
CA ASN A 229 14.20 -3.68 -11.71
C ASN A 229 13.98 -4.57 -10.47
N GLU A 230 13.89 -5.88 -10.65
CA GLU A 230 13.74 -6.84 -9.55
C GLU A 230 14.90 -6.72 -8.56
N LEU A 231 16.14 -6.76 -9.07
CA LEU A 231 17.34 -6.60 -8.25
C LEU A 231 17.39 -5.23 -7.56
N ALA A 232 17.02 -4.15 -8.27
CA ALA A 232 17.01 -2.81 -7.70
C ALA A 232 16.02 -2.69 -6.54
N TYR A 233 14.78 -3.17 -6.70
CA TYR A 233 13.76 -3.09 -5.64
C TYR A 233 14.13 -3.92 -4.42
N ILE A 234 14.62 -5.15 -4.62
CA ILE A 234 15.05 -6.03 -3.52
C ILE A 234 16.22 -5.39 -2.77
N ALA A 235 17.22 -4.87 -3.50
CA ALA A 235 18.39 -4.22 -2.90
C ALA A 235 18.01 -2.95 -2.12
N VAL A 236 17.14 -2.10 -2.67
CA VAL A 236 16.67 -0.86 -2.01
C VAL A 236 15.91 -1.18 -0.74
N VAL A 237 14.95 -2.10 -0.79
CA VAL A 237 14.14 -2.48 0.38
C VAL A 237 15.02 -3.07 1.49
N PHE A 238 15.96 -3.94 1.12
CA PHE A 238 16.93 -4.51 2.06
C PHE A 238 17.85 -3.44 2.66
N PHE A 239 18.38 -2.53 1.84
CA PHE A 239 19.22 -1.43 2.30
C PHE A 239 18.50 -0.51 3.28
N LEU A 240 17.24 -0.14 2.99
CA LEU A 240 16.42 0.68 3.87
C LEU A 240 16.16 -0.02 5.21
N GLN A 241 15.96 -1.34 5.21
CA GLN A 241 15.85 -2.12 6.44
C GLN A 241 17.14 -2.09 7.27
N CYS A 242 18.31 -2.22 6.62
CA CYS A 242 19.60 -2.12 7.29
C CYS A 242 19.79 -0.75 7.95
N ILE A 243 19.43 0.34 7.25
CA ILE A 243 19.45 1.70 7.82
C ILE A 243 18.51 1.81 9.02
N ALA A 244 17.28 1.32 8.91
CA ALA A 244 16.32 1.38 10.01
C ALA A 244 16.80 0.58 11.23
N SER A 245 17.35 -0.61 11.00
CA SER A 245 17.94 -1.46 12.04
C SER A 245 19.13 -0.79 12.72
N TYR A 246 20.00 -0.13 11.94
CA TYR A 246 21.12 0.66 12.47
C TYR A 246 20.65 1.82 13.33
N ASN A 247 19.68 2.61 12.85
CA ASN A 247 19.13 3.74 13.59
C ASN A 247 18.49 3.28 14.90
N ARG A 248 17.85 2.09 14.92
CA ARG A 248 17.32 1.50 16.15
C ARG A 248 18.41 1.14 17.15
N ILE A 249 19.52 0.55 16.72
CA ILE A 249 20.66 0.25 17.62
C ILE A 249 21.25 1.53 18.19
N ARG A 250 21.32 2.60 17.38
CA ARG A 250 21.86 3.90 17.79
C ARG A 250 20.93 4.68 18.74
N HIS A 251 19.62 4.54 18.58
CA HIS A 251 18.61 5.33 19.33
C HIS A 251 17.78 4.49 20.31
N GLY A 252 18.09 3.21 20.49
CA GLY A 252 17.36 2.31 21.37
C GLY A 252 17.49 2.65 22.87
N PRO A 253 16.56 2.18 23.71
CA PRO A 253 16.49 2.55 25.14
C PRO A 253 17.69 2.11 25.98
N THR A 254 18.60 1.28 25.45
CA THR A 254 19.85 0.89 26.11
C THR A 254 20.91 1.99 26.15
N SER A 255 20.74 3.10 25.44
CA SER A 255 21.68 4.24 25.51
C SER A 255 21.36 5.25 26.61
N ALA A 256 20.28 5.06 27.40
CA ALA A 256 19.85 6.01 28.43
C ALA A 256 20.17 5.60 29.88
N VAL A 257 20.84 4.45 30.14
CA VAL A 257 21.12 3.99 31.53
C VAL A 257 22.57 3.54 31.74
N GLN A 258 23.56 4.16 31.09
CA GLN A 258 24.95 4.04 31.54
C GLN A 258 25.70 5.37 31.41
N GLU A 259 25.27 6.38 32.16
CA GLU A 259 26.22 7.37 32.67
C GLU A 259 27.05 6.69 33.76
N GLY A 260 28.28 6.31 33.42
CA GLY A 260 29.28 5.87 34.40
C GLY A 260 29.91 4.51 34.14
N LYS A 261 30.59 4.34 32.99
CA LYS A 261 31.92 3.67 32.88
C LYS A 261 32.38 3.58 31.42
N SER A 262 33.48 4.28 31.12
CA SER A 262 34.51 3.91 30.13
C SER A 262 34.04 3.51 28.72
N ASP A 263 33.84 4.53 27.88
CA ASP A 263 34.42 4.68 26.53
C ASP A 263 34.75 3.40 25.73
N LYS A 264 33.72 2.77 25.15
CA LYS A 264 33.78 2.26 23.77
C LYS A 264 32.42 2.46 23.13
N LYS A 265 32.23 3.58 22.43
CA LYS A 265 31.20 3.65 21.38
C LYS A 265 31.39 2.42 20.49
N PRO A 266 30.34 1.65 20.14
CA PRO A 266 30.49 0.62 19.13
C PRO A 266 30.86 1.32 17.81
N GLY A 267 32.15 1.40 17.55
CA GLY A 267 32.68 1.81 16.27
C GLY A 267 32.33 0.71 15.29
N MET A 268 31.35 0.96 14.43
CA MET A 268 31.13 0.11 13.28
C MET A 268 31.66 0.80 12.04
N ILE A 269 32.46 0.01 11.32
CA ILE A 269 33.06 0.34 10.04
C ILE A 269 31.93 0.27 9.01
N LEU A 270 31.69 1.37 8.30
CA LEU A 270 30.96 1.31 7.04
C LEU A 270 31.84 0.50 6.09
N VAL A 271 31.52 -0.78 5.89
CA VAL A 271 32.18 -1.58 4.87
C VAL A 271 31.61 -1.10 3.55
N GLU A 272 32.37 -0.24 2.87
CA GLU A 272 32.17 0.02 1.44
C GLU A 272 32.33 -1.31 0.69
N VAL A 273 31.22 -1.95 0.35
CA VAL A 273 31.23 -3.04 -0.64
C VAL A 273 31.14 -2.40 -2.02
N PHE A 274 32.23 -1.77 -2.45
CA PHE A 274 32.47 -1.55 -3.87
C PHE A 274 33.27 -2.74 -4.39
N THR A 275 32.65 -3.59 -5.18
CA THR A 275 33.38 -4.24 -6.26
C THR A 275 32.59 -4.12 -7.55
N PRO A 276 33.23 -3.54 -8.56
CA PRO A 276 33.49 -4.37 -9.71
C PRO A 276 35.00 -4.55 -9.88
N ASN A 277 35.33 -5.81 -10.13
CA ASN A 277 36.61 -6.33 -10.60
C ASN A 277 37.38 -5.33 -11.49
N PRO A 278 38.65 -5.00 -11.22
CA PRO A 278 39.43 -4.07 -12.03
C PRO A 278 39.93 -4.78 -13.29
N VAL A 279 39.05 -5.11 -14.22
CA VAL A 279 39.46 -5.52 -15.57
C VAL A 279 38.58 -4.84 -16.61
N ARG A 280 39.19 -3.84 -17.27
CA ARG A 280 38.72 -3.03 -18.41
C ARG A 280 37.78 -1.86 -18.09
N ALA A 281 38.33 -0.84 -17.44
CA ALA A 281 37.94 0.54 -17.75
C ALA A 281 38.66 0.96 -19.04
N VAL A 282 37.99 0.81 -20.19
CA VAL A 282 38.27 1.68 -21.33
C VAL A 282 37.48 2.95 -21.06
N ALA A 283 38.21 4.04 -20.87
CA ALA A 283 37.66 5.35 -20.62
C ALA A 283 36.89 5.83 -21.84
N ASP A 284 35.58 6.00 -21.71
CA ASP A 284 34.85 7.01 -22.45
C ASP A 284 34.38 8.06 -21.45
N LEU A 285 35.22 9.09 -21.28
CA LEU A 285 34.83 10.35 -20.66
C LEU A 285 33.80 11.01 -21.56
N ASN A 286 32.54 11.08 -21.13
CA ASN A 286 31.63 12.18 -21.44
C ASN A 286 30.38 12.11 -20.54
N LEU A 287 30.54 12.52 -19.27
CA LEU A 287 29.44 13.11 -18.49
C LEU A 287 30.02 14.11 -17.47
N PRO A 288 29.39 15.28 -17.29
CA PRO A 288 30.01 16.42 -16.63
C PRO A 288 30.02 16.23 -15.11
N VAL A 289 31.24 16.16 -14.55
CA VAL A 289 31.48 16.24 -13.10
C VAL A 289 31.30 17.71 -12.68
N LEU A 290 30.21 18.01 -11.98
CA LEU A 290 30.06 19.28 -11.27
C LEU A 290 30.98 19.28 -10.04
N LEU A 291 32.16 19.87 -10.23
CA LEU A 291 33.12 20.18 -9.17
C LEU A 291 32.49 21.12 -8.14
N THR A 292 32.50 20.70 -6.88
CA THR A 292 32.19 21.53 -5.72
C THR A 292 33.32 22.54 -5.50
N GLY A 293 33.03 23.83 -5.66
CA GLY A 293 33.85 24.93 -5.16
C GLY A 293 33.43 25.31 -3.74
N SER A 294 34.40 25.36 -2.83
CA SER A 294 34.25 25.81 -1.45
C SER A 294 34.08 27.33 -1.35
N HIS A 295 33.20 27.79 -0.46
CA HIS A 295 33.49 28.69 0.68
C HIS A 295 32.29 29.56 1.12
N SER A 296 32.15 29.61 2.45
CA SER A 296 31.60 30.69 3.28
C SER A 296 30.09 30.77 3.57
N SER A 297 29.82 30.54 4.85
CA SER A 297 28.93 31.24 5.78
C SER A 297 27.44 31.45 5.46
N SER A 298 26.66 31.12 6.50
CA SER A 298 25.35 31.71 6.88
C SER A 298 24.08 31.00 6.38
N ALA A 299 23.35 30.51 7.40
CA ALA A 299 21.89 30.43 7.50
C ALA A 299 21.12 29.31 6.76
N LYS A 300 20.18 28.76 7.54
CA LYS A 300 19.02 27.91 7.22
C LYS A 300 19.31 26.45 6.83
N LYS A 301 19.24 25.64 7.88
CA LYS A 301 19.08 24.18 7.94
C LYS A 301 17.83 23.74 7.14
N ARG A 302 17.95 23.63 5.81
CA ARG A 302 17.06 22.82 4.98
C ARG A 302 17.63 21.41 4.94
N ARG A 303 16.92 20.44 5.53
CA ARG A 303 17.24 19.01 5.40
C ARG A 303 16.85 18.58 3.99
N ASN A 304 17.79 18.67 3.05
CA ASN A 304 17.66 17.99 1.77
C ASN A 304 18.02 16.51 2.02
N PHE A 305 17.03 15.63 1.94
CA PHE A 305 17.28 14.19 1.82
C PHE A 305 17.75 13.93 0.38
N LEU A 306 19.04 13.61 0.23
CA LEU A 306 19.61 13.13 -1.02
C LEU A 306 19.18 11.66 -1.19
N LEU A 307 18.26 11.45 -2.14
CA LEU A 307 17.94 10.14 -2.69
C LEU A 307 19.13 9.69 -3.55
N PHE A 308 19.89 8.69 -3.09
CA PHE A 308 20.94 8.10 -3.92
C PHE A 308 20.29 7.24 -5.00
N CYS A 309 20.42 7.67 -6.25
CA CYS A 309 20.17 6.84 -7.42
C CYS A 309 21.33 5.84 -7.55
N ILE A 310 21.02 4.55 -7.51
CA ILE A 310 21.88 3.52 -8.09
C ILE A 310 21.22 3.16 -9.43
N LEU A 311 21.73 3.75 -10.50
CA LEU A 311 21.62 3.29 -11.89
C LEU A 311 23.02 3.37 -12.49
#